data_AF-A0A9D0ZGS6-F1
#
_entry.id   AF-A0A9D0ZGS6-F1
#
_cell.length_a   1.000
_cell.length_b   1.000
_cell.length_c   1.000
_cell.angle_alpha   90.00
_cell.angle_beta   90.00
_cell.angle_gamma   90.00
#
_symmetry.space_group_name_H-M   'P 1'
#
loop_
_entity.id
_entity.type
_entity.pdbx_description
1 polymer ?
#
loop_
_entity_poly.entity_id
_entity_poly.type
_entity_poly.pdbx_seq_one_letter_code
_entity_poly.pdbx_strand_id
1 'polypeptide(L)'
;MRIKRILSLYVAAMVFLSSLFFCVSSAGAASGASFTPRLTEPAKTNKYYFDADYNLFYKYGYGMPNCTAYAYGRAYEILGTRPDLCPYNAGEWWTYNIANGFYDYGQTPKLGAIACWDNYDSNYGHVAVVEKVSGKNVTFSESAYNSTMFFTETISTDDSHMGYPGYRFLGYIYIGDFSNSSSGGQAEEPTRKMATQLWKITSDNGVNFRSNAGTSYQSLGVIPYGTNIKIIETKTSGGYTWGKTTYRSQTGWCVLDYASKLGVMGDLNQNGKVEISDVILFQNYIAKKATLTATQMLLADVTGDGNCATTDTVMIQKYIGGYLANL
;
A
#
# COMPACT_ATOMS: atom_id res chain seq x y z
N MET A 1 -68.62 23.29 -20.10
CA MET A 1 -67.67 24.42 -20.21
C MET A 1 -66.26 23.84 -20.06
N ARG A 2 -65.64 23.28 -21.12
CA ARG A 2 -64.66 23.93 -22.03
C ARG A 2 -63.55 24.62 -21.22
N ILE A 3 -62.29 24.16 -21.19
CA ILE A 3 -61.20 24.52 -22.14
C ILE A 3 -59.88 23.88 -21.63
N LYS A 4 -59.27 22.93 -22.37
CA LYS A 4 -58.04 23.01 -23.21
C LYS A 4 -56.71 22.59 -22.53
N ARG A 5 -56.06 21.58 -23.15
CA ARG A 5 -54.61 21.35 -23.23
C ARG A 5 -53.87 22.60 -23.71
N ILE A 6 -52.66 22.90 -23.20
CA ILE A 6 -51.56 23.51 -23.99
C ILE A 6 -50.19 23.03 -23.47
N LEU A 7 -49.43 22.43 -24.39
CA LEU A 7 -47.97 22.26 -24.40
C LEU A 7 -47.33 23.59 -24.91
N SER A 8 -46.23 24.06 -24.32
CA SER A 8 -45.29 25.03 -24.94
C SER A 8 -44.03 25.16 -24.06
N LEU A 9 -42.92 24.46 -24.31
CA LEU A 9 -41.75 24.82 -25.16
C LEU A 9 -41.31 26.30 -25.12
N TYR A 10 -40.11 26.57 -24.56
CA TYR A 10 -38.98 27.38 -25.07
C TYR A 10 -37.85 27.38 -23.98
N VAL A 11 -36.74 26.64 -24.14
CA VAL A 11 -35.43 26.99 -24.76
C VAL A 11 -34.49 27.85 -23.87
N ALA A 12 -33.37 27.21 -23.50
CA ALA A 12 -31.99 27.69 -23.28
C ALA A 12 -31.68 28.88 -22.35
N ALA A 13 -30.89 28.60 -21.30
CA ALA A 13 -29.71 29.40 -20.96
C ALA A 13 -28.70 28.54 -20.18
N MET A 14 -27.50 28.39 -20.75
CA MET A 14 -26.30 27.92 -20.08
C MET A 14 -25.91 28.89 -18.96
N VAL A 15 -25.62 28.37 -17.76
CA VAL A 15 -24.55 28.92 -16.93
C VAL A 15 -23.69 27.75 -16.45
N PHE A 16 -22.56 27.60 -17.13
CA PHE A 16 -21.36 26.99 -16.58
C PHE A 16 -21.05 27.66 -15.24
N LEU A 17 -21.09 26.91 -14.14
CA LEU A 17 -20.32 27.27 -12.96
C LEU A 17 -19.44 26.08 -12.58
N SER A 18 -18.23 26.16 -13.11
CA SER A 18 -17.04 25.46 -12.68
C SER A 18 -16.86 25.57 -11.16
N SER A 19 -16.93 24.44 -10.47
CA SER A 19 -16.23 24.24 -9.20
C SER A 19 -15.38 22.99 -9.35
N LEU A 20 -14.17 23.22 -9.87
CA LEU A 20 -12.92 22.55 -9.54
C LEU A 20 -13.06 21.47 -8.45
N PHE A 21 -13.39 20.24 -8.85
CA PHE A 21 -12.98 19.07 -8.08
C PHE A 21 -11.49 18.88 -8.39
N PHE A 22 -10.64 19.53 -7.61
CA PHE A 22 -9.26 19.09 -7.45
C PHE A 22 -9.32 17.73 -6.75
N CYS A 23 -9.44 16.67 -7.54
CA CYS A 23 -9.08 15.34 -7.11
C CYS A 23 -7.55 15.35 -6.96
N VAL A 24 -7.06 15.79 -5.81
CA VAL A 24 -5.72 15.42 -5.37
C VAL A 24 -5.84 14.02 -4.82
N SER A 25 -5.80 13.03 -5.71
CA SER A 25 -5.42 11.68 -5.33
C SER A 25 -3.98 11.76 -4.86
N SER A 26 -3.78 11.88 -3.54
CA SER A 26 -2.46 11.67 -2.95
C SER A 26 -2.19 10.16 -2.92
N ALA A 27 -1.86 9.63 -4.08
CA ALA A 27 -1.20 8.35 -4.15
C ALA A 27 0.15 8.47 -3.48
N GLY A 28 0.32 7.74 -2.39
CA GLY A 28 1.63 7.58 -1.79
C GLY A 28 2.50 6.79 -2.77
N ALA A 29 3.33 7.51 -3.52
CA ALA A 29 4.48 6.93 -4.22
C ALA A 29 5.28 6.10 -3.19
N ALA A 30 5.35 4.79 -3.42
CA ALA A 30 6.09 3.88 -2.57
C ALA A 30 7.59 4.16 -2.76
N SER A 31 8.19 4.85 -1.80
CA SER A 31 9.60 5.14 -1.76
C SER A 31 10.47 3.88 -1.72
N GLY A 32 11.20 3.62 -2.81
CA GLY A 32 12.62 3.27 -2.76
C GLY A 32 13.00 1.85 -2.33
N ALA A 33 12.20 0.83 -2.66
CA ALA A 33 12.79 -0.50 -2.77
C ALA A 33 13.77 -0.50 -3.95
N SER A 34 15.00 -0.96 -3.75
CA SER A 34 15.93 -1.15 -4.86
C SER A 34 15.32 -2.16 -5.84
N PHE A 35 14.81 -1.66 -6.96
CA PHE A 35 14.21 -2.51 -7.97
C PHE A 35 15.32 -3.24 -8.72
N THR A 36 15.40 -4.56 -8.52
CA THR A 36 16.29 -5.41 -9.27
C THR A 36 15.49 -6.04 -10.41
N PRO A 37 15.82 -5.74 -11.68
CA PRO A 37 15.13 -6.32 -12.83
C PRO A 37 15.20 -7.85 -12.82
N ARG A 38 14.10 -8.52 -13.13
CA ARG A 38 14.05 -9.96 -13.37
C ARG A 38 14.17 -10.24 -14.86
N LEU A 39 15.39 -10.58 -15.29
CA LEU A 39 15.70 -10.95 -16.68
C LEU A 39 15.89 -12.47 -16.87
N THR A 40 15.62 -13.25 -15.82
CA THR A 40 15.72 -14.70 -15.82
C THR A 40 14.55 -15.33 -15.07
N GLU A 41 14.24 -16.58 -15.42
CA GLU A 41 13.17 -17.37 -14.80
C GLU A 41 13.29 -17.38 -13.26
N PRO A 42 12.16 -17.28 -12.52
CA PRO A 42 12.18 -17.46 -11.08
C PRO A 42 12.60 -18.90 -10.73
N ALA A 43 13.50 -19.04 -9.75
CA ALA A 43 13.86 -20.35 -9.24
C ALA A 43 12.63 -21.09 -8.72
N LYS A 44 12.53 -22.41 -8.94
CA LYS A 44 11.41 -23.25 -8.48
C LYS A 44 11.20 -23.24 -6.96
N THR A 45 12.23 -22.83 -6.21
CA THR A 45 12.18 -22.65 -4.75
C THR A 45 11.63 -21.29 -4.33
N ASN A 46 11.34 -20.39 -5.28
CA ASN A 46 10.82 -19.06 -4.99
C ASN A 46 9.34 -19.16 -4.61
N LYS A 47 9.07 -18.99 -3.32
CA LYS A 47 7.74 -19.10 -2.72
C LYS A 47 6.70 -18.18 -3.37
N TYR A 48 7.08 -17.02 -3.87
CA TYR A 48 6.12 -16.09 -4.47
C TYR A 48 5.51 -16.59 -5.78
N TYR A 49 6.09 -17.61 -6.41
CA TYR A 49 5.63 -18.18 -7.68
C TYR A 49 5.10 -19.61 -7.53
N PHE A 50 5.67 -20.39 -6.59
CA PHE A 50 5.47 -21.85 -6.51
C PHE A 50 4.94 -22.34 -5.14
N ASP A 51 4.43 -21.44 -4.29
CA ASP A 51 3.86 -21.79 -2.98
C ASP A 51 2.40 -21.31 -2.88
N ALA A 52 1.51 -22.21 -2.45
CA ALA A 52 0.08 -21.98 -2.33
C ALA A 52 -0.28 -21.01 -1.20
N ASP A 53 0.60 -20.81 -0.21
CA ASP A 53 0.36 -19.84 0.86
C ASP A 53 0.66 -18.39 0.42
N TYR A 54 1.43 -18.23 -0.68
CA TYR A 54 1.86 -16.93 -1.17
C TYR A 54 1.19 -16.53 -2.48
N ASN A 55 1.13 -17.45 -3.44
CA ASN A 55 0.61 -17.17 -4.77
C ASN A 55 -0.82 -17.71 -4.90
N LEU A 56 -1.79 -16.80 -5.01
CA LEU A 56 -3.20 -17.18 -5.08
C LEU A 56 -3.50 -18.03 -6.32
N PHE A 57 -2.85 -17.74 -7.44
CA PHE A 57 -3.09 -18.48 -8.68
C PHE A 57 -2.52 -19.89 -8.58
N TYR A 58 -1.34 -20.05 -7.98
CA TYR A 58 -0.78 -21.36 -7.66
C TYR A 58 -1.71 -22.18 -6.76
N LYS A 59 -2.23 -21.56 -5.68
CA LYS A 59 -3.16 -22.20 -4.74
C LYS A 59 -4.39 -22.80 -5.41
N TYR A 60 -4.94 -22.11 -6.41
CA TYR A 60 -6.17 -22.50 -7.09
C TYR A 60 -5.94 -23.24 -8.42
N GLY A 61 -4.73 -23.73 -8.68
CA GLY A 61 -4.43 -24.58 -9.84
C GLY A 61 -4.14 -23.81 -11.14
N TYR A 62 -3.96 -22.49 -11.07
CA TYR A 62 -3.63 -21.60 -12.18
C TYR A 62 -2.20 -21.06 -12.08
N GLY A 63 -1.30 -21.80 -11.41
CA GLY A 63 0.10 -21.44 -11.22
C GLY A 63 0.92 -21.36 -12.51
N MET A 64 2.22 -21.16 -12.36
CA MET A 64 3.17 -21.11 -13.49
C MET A 64 3.11 -22.39 -14.36
N PRO A 65 3.16 -22.30 -15.70
CA PRO A 65 3.28 -21.09 -16.51
C PRO A 65 1.92 -20.39 -16.71
N ASN A 66 1.80 -19.13 -16.29
CA ASN A 66 0.61 -18.30 -16.44
C ASN A 66 0.94 -16.83 -16.16
N CYS A 67 0.45 -15.90 -16.99
CA CYS A 67 0.73 -14.47 -16.86
C CYS A 67 0.28 -13.91 -15.50
N THR A 68 -0.90 -14.28 -15.01
CA THR A 68 -1.42 -13.77 -13.72
C THR A 68 -0.64 -14.33 -12.53
N ALA A 69 -0.30 -15.63 -12.56
CA ALA A 69 0.54 -16.25 -11.53
C ALA A 69 1.93 -15.62 -11.49
N TYR A 70 2.52 -15.37 -12.67
CA TYR A 70 3.81 -14.73 -12.79
C TYR A 70 3.78 -13.29 -12.29
N ALA A 71 2.90 -12.44 -12.83
CA ALA A 71 2.84 -11.03 -12.50
C ALA A 71 2.49 -10.82 -11.01
N TYR A 72 1.59 -11.65 -10.45
CA TYR A 72 1.27 -11.61 -9.03
C TYR A 72 2.47 -12.02 -8.17
N GLY A 73 3.17 -13.10 -8.53
CA GLY A 73 4.37 -13.54 -7.82
C GLY A 73 5.51 -12.54 -7.90
N ARG A 74 5.69 -11.92 -9.07
CA ARG A 74 6.69 -10.88 -9.30
C ARG A 74 6.36 -9.60 -8.54
N ALA A 75 5.11 -9.17 -8.52
CA ALA A 75 4.66 -8.06 -7.68
C ALA A 75 4.92 -8.35 -6.19
N TYR A 76 4.58 -9.56 -5.71
CA TYR A 76 4.85 -9.96 -4.33
C TYR A 76 6.36 -9.95 -4.03
N GLU A 77 7.19 -10.44 -4.95
CA GLU A 77 8.64 -10.39 -4.83
C GLU A 77 9.20 -8.96 -4.75
N ILE A 78 8.70 -8.04 -5.59
CA ILE A 78 9.13 -6.63 -5.61
C ILE A 78 8.72 -5.91 -4.32
N LEU A 79 7.48 -6.12 -3.88
CA LEU A 79 6.91 -5.44 -2.71
C LEU A 79 7.39 -6.04 -1.39
N GLY A 80 7.78 -7.32 -1.39
CA GLY A 80 8.02 -8.12 -0.19
C GLY A 80 6.76 -8.44 0.61
N THR A 81 5.61 -7.90 0.22
CA THR A 81 4.28 -8.06 0.84
C THR A 81 3.24 -8.48 -0.19
N ARG A 82 2.13 -9.07 0.29
CA ARG A 82 1.07 -9.57 -0.59
C ARG A 82 0.50 -8.42 -1.41
N PRO A 83 0.47 -8.50 -2.76
CA PRO A 83 -0.08 -7.45 -3.59
C PRO A 83 -1.62 -7.53 -3.63
N ASP A 84 -2.30 -6.39 -3.51
CA ASP A 84 -3.75 -6.23 -3.75
C ASP A 84 -4.09 -6.20 -5.26
N LEU A 85 -3.55 -7.15 -6.01
CA LEU A 85 -3.83 -7.33 -7.44
C LEU A 85 -5.05 -8.24 -7.63
N CYS A 86 -5.69 -8.09 -8.80
CA CYS A 86 -6.90 -8.82 -9.14
C CYS A 86 -6.70 -10.34 -9.00
N PRO A 87 -7.60 -11.05 -8.29
CA PRO A 87 -7.50 -12.50 -8.10
C PRO A 87 -8.08 -13.30 -9.29
N TYR A 88 -8.50 -12.64 -10.36
CA TYR A 88 -9.17 -13.23 -11.52
C TYR A 88 -8.29 -13.16 -12.78
N ASN A 89 -8.91 -13.35 -13.94
CA ASN A 89 -8.20 -13.41 -15.22
C ASN A 89 -7.59 -12.06 -15.58
N ALA A 90 -6.54 -12.09 -16.42
CA ALA A 90 -5.75 -10.91 -16.75
C ALA A 90 -6.56 -9.74 -17.33
N GLY A 91 -7.60 -10.01 -18.13
CA GLY A 91 -8.47 -8.96 -18.69
C GLY A 91 -9.24 -8.15 -17.65
N GLU A 92 -9.34 -8.67 -16.42
CA GLU A 92 -10.05 -8.02 -15.31
C GLU A 92 -9.12 -7.17 -14.44
N TRP A 93 -7.80 -7.25 -14.59
CA TRP A 93 -6.85 -6.62 -13.65
C TRP A 93 -6.97 -5.09 -13.61
N TRP A 94 -7.13 -4.47 -14.78
CA TRP A 94 -7.27 -3.03 -14.90
C TRP A 94 -8.55 -2.50 -14.26
N THR A 95 -9.70 -3.07 -14.67
CA THR A 95 -11.01 -2.64 -14.18
C THR A 95 -11.18 -2.97 -12.71
N TYR A 96 -10.66 -4.10 -12.23
CA TYR A 96 -10.64 -4.44 -10.82
C TYR A 96 -9.82 -3.44 -10.00
N ASN A 97 -8.63 -3.04 -10.48
CA ASN A 97 -7.82 -2.02 -9.79
C ASN A 97 -8.56 -0.67 -9.70
N ILE A 98 -9.16 -0.22 -10.81
CA ILE A 98 -9.91 1.05 -10.84
C ILE A 98 -11.12 0.99 -9.91
N ALA A 99 -11.90 -0.09 -9.97
CA ALA A 99 -13.13 -0.23 -9.19
C ALA A 99 -12.87 -0.22 -7.68
N ASN A 100 -11.70 -0.72 -7.25
CA ASN A 100 -11.35 -0.81 -5.84
C ASN A 100 -10.39 0.29 -5.37
N GLY A 101 -9.73 1.01 -6.29
CA GLY A 101 -8.77 2.07 -5.96
C GLY A 101 -7.52 1.58 -5.23
N PHE A 102 -7.05 0.36 -5.52
CA PHE A 102 -5.92 -0.24 -4.79
C PHE A 102 -4.58 0.42 -5.13
N TYR A 103 -4.33 0.68 -6.41
CA TYR A 103 -3.12 1.33 -6.88
C TYR A 103 -3.45 2.44 -7.88
N ASP A 104 -2.54 3.41 -7.96
CA ASP A 104 -2.52 4.35 -9.06
C ASP A 104 -2.34 3.64 -10.40
N TYR A 105 -2.78 4.30 -11.46
CA TYR A 105 -2.68 3.78 -12.81
C TYR A 105 -2.52 4.90 -13.83
N GLY A 106 -2.00 4.57 -15.01
CA GLY A 106 -1.83 5.54 -16.09
C GLY A 106 -1.10 4.98 -17.31
N GLN A 107 -0.77 5.85 -18.26
CA GLN A 107 -0.21 5.45 -19.55
C GLN A 107 1.32 5.50 -19.63
N THR A 108 2.00 5.97 -18.59
CA THR A 108 3.47 6.09 -18.60
C THR A 108 4.11 4.83 -18.02
N PRO A 109 5.04 4.17 -18.72
CA PRO A 109 5.74 3.01 -18.17
C PRO A 109 6.64 3.45 -17.00
N LYS A 110 6.58 2.70 -15.90
CA LYS A 110 7.45 2.86 -14.72
C LYS A 110 8.00 1.50 -14.33
N LEU A 111 9.23 1.45 -13.83
CA LEU A 111 9.81 0.22 -13.28
C LEU A 111 8.85 -0.41 -12.27
N GLY A 112 8.73 -1.74 -12.28
CA GLY A 112 7.85 -2.52 -11.41
C GLY A 112 6.36 -2.41 -11.70
N ALA A 113 5.91 -1.51 -12.58
CA ALA A 113 4.49 -1.40 -12.91
C ALA A 113 3.97 -2.66 -13.62
N ILE A 114 2.69 -2.96 -13.43
CA ILE A 114 2.01 -4.04 -14.14
C ILE A 114 1.37 -3.47 -15.41
N ALA A 115 1.84 -3.90 -16.56
CA ALA A 115 1.20 -3.60 -17.83
C ALA A 115 -0.03 -4.50 -18.00
N CYS A 116 -1.16 -3.92 -18.42
CA CYS A 116 -2.44 -4.62 -18.52
C CYS A 116 -3.03 -4.53 -19.93
N TRP A 117 -3.51 -5.67 -20.41
CA TRP A 117 -4.24 -5.81 -21.66
C TRP A 117 -5.53 -6.57 -21.43
N ASP A 118 -6.56 -6.24 -22.20
CA ASP A 118 -7.77 -7.04 -22.29
C ASP A 118 -8.09 -7.45 -23.73
N ASN A 119 -8.88 -8.52 -23.83
CA ASN A 119 -9.52 -8.90 -25.08
C ASN A 119 -10.87 -8.20 -25.18
N TYR A 120 -10.82 -6.88 -25.41
CA TYR A 120 -11.96 -6.02 -25.74
C TYR A 120 -13.16 -6.22 -24.81
N ASP A 121 -12.98 -5.84 -23.53
CA ASP A 121 -14.00 -5.88 -22.48
C ASP A 121 -14.42 -7.29 -22.01
N SER A 122 -13.66 -8.33 -22.38
CA SER A 122 -13.80 -9.68 -21.81
C SER A 122 -12.87 -9.92 -20.62
N ASN A 123 -13.10 -11.03 -19.91
CA ASN A 123 -12.21 -11.43 -18.82
C ASN A 123 -10.86 -11.98 -19.28
N TYR A 124 -10.70 -12.30 -20.58
CA TYR A 124 -9.42 -12.71 -21.14
C TYR A 124 -8.54 -11.49 -21.41
N GLY A 125 -7.23 -11.68 -21.30
CA GLY A 125 -6.26 -10.61 -21.52
C GLY A 125 -4.87 -11.09 -21.20
N HIS A 126 -3.98 -10.13 -20.92
CA HIS A 126 -2.60 -10.41 -20.57
C HIS A 126 -2.09 -9.41 -19.53
N VAL A 127 -1.12 -9.82 -18.74
CA VAL A 127 -0.43 -8.95 -17.78
C VAL A 127 1.06 -9.27 -17.74
N ALA A 128 1.86 -8.21 -17.58
CA ALA A 128 3.32 -8.28 -17.59
C ALA A 128 3.92 -7.28 -16.59
N VAL A 129 5.16 -7.50 -16.16
CA VAL A 129 5.85 -6.57 -15.23
C VAL A 129 6.92 -5.78 -15.96
N VAL A 130 6.96 -4.47 -15.75
CA VAL A 130 7.99 -3.59 -16.33
C VAL A 130 9.33 -3.76 -15.60
N GLU A 131 10.31 -4.35 -16.27
CA GLU A 131 11.65 -4.59 -15.72
C GLU A 131 12.67 -3.53 -16.13
N LYS A 132 12.45 -2.86 -17.26
CA LYS A 132 13.33 -1.80 -17.75
C LYS A 132 12.56 -0.77 -18.55
N VAL A 133 12.92 0.50 -18.41
CA VAL A 133 12.48 1.58 -19.28
C VAL A 133 13.72 2.30 -19.80
N SER A 134 13.84 2.45 -21.11
CA SER A 134 14.98 3.09 -21.78
C SER A 134 14.50 3.91 -22.96
N GLY A 135 14.28 5.21 -22.73
CA GLY A 135 13.63 6.08 -23.71
C GLY A 135 12.23 5.57 -24.02
N LYS A 136 11.96 5.25 -25.29
CA LYS A 136 10.69 4.68 -25.74
C LYS A 136 10.59 3.17 -25.61
N ASN A 137 11.66 2.48 -25.19
CA ASN A 137 11.65 1.02 -25.11
C ASN A 137 11.35 0.55 -23.67
N VAL A 138 10.41 -0.37 -23.54
CA VAL A 138 9.99 -0.99 -22.28
C VAL A 138 10.30 -2.47 -22.34
N THR A 139 11.09 -2.99 -21.40
CA THR A 139 11.32 -4.43 -21.25
C THR A 139 10.35 -5.00 -20.23
N PHE A 140 9.59 -5.99 -20.64
CA PHE A 140 8.67 -6.75 -19.81
C PHE A 140 9.27 -8.08 -19.37
N SER A 141 8.84 -8.57 -18.22
CA SER A 141 8.99 -9.96 -17.80
C SER A 141 7.62 -10.63 -17.71
N GLU A 142 7.54 -11.86 -18.22
CA GLU A 142 6.27 -12.45 -18.64
C GLU A 142 6.25 -13.97 -18.49
N SER A 143 5.04 -14.54 -18.51
CA SER A 143 4.80 -15.98 -18.57
C SER A 143 3.58 -16.26 -19.44
N ALA A 144 3.61 -17.34 -20.22
CA ALA A 144 2.56 -17.66 -21.17
C ALA A 144 1.82 -18.94 -20.73
N TYR A 145 0.50 -18.82 -20.53
CA TYR A 145 -0.34 -19.93 -20.11
C TYR A 145 -0.17 -21.16 -21.00
N ASN A 146 0.08 -22.33 -20.41
CA ASN A 146 0.34 -23.61 -21.09
C ASN A 146 1.50 -23.59 -22.12
N SER A 147 2.42 -22.64 -22.00
CA SER A 147 3.56 -22.52 -22.90
C SER A 147 4.85 -22.24 -22.12
N THR A 148 5.26 -20.98 -22.04
CA THR A 148 6.60 -20.59 -21.62
C THR A 148 6.61 -20.15 -20.17
N MET A 149 7.46 -20.76 -19.35
CA MET A 149 7.60 -20.45 -17.92
C MET A 149 7.99 -19.00 -17.69
N PHE A 150 8.95 -18.50 -18.45
CA PHE A 150 9.43 -17.14 -18.34
C PHE A 150 10.02 -16.68 -19.66
N PHE A 151 9.73 -15.44 -20.03
CA PHE A 151 10.43 -14.75 -21.10
C PHE A 151 10.46 -13.26 -20.80
N THR A 152 11.33 -12.54 -21.52
CA THR A 152 11.32 -11.09 -21.55
C THR A 152 11.17 -10.60 -22.97
N GLU A 153 10.39 -9.56 -23.15
CA GLU A 153 10.24 -8.89 -24.44
C GLU A 153 10.50 -7.39 -24.28
N THR A 154 11.07 -6.75 -25.30
CA THR A 154 11.28 -5.30 -25.29
C THR A 154 10.46 -4.66 -26.41
N ILE A 155 9.52 -3.82 -26.01
CA ILE A 155 8.56 -3.20 -26.92
C ILE A 155 8.71 -1.67 -26.89
N SER A 156 8.56 -1.04 -28.04
CA SER A 156 8.50 0.41 -28.13
C SER A 156 7.13 0.93 -27.71
N THR A 157 7.08 2.03 -26.96
CA THR A 157 5.84 2.76 -26.63
C THR A 157 5.18 3.39 -27.85
N ASP A 158 5.84 3.36 -29.02
CA ASP A 158 5.21 3.75 -30.30
C ASP A 158 4.26 2.65 -30.84
N ASP A 159 4.33 1.41 -30.34
CA ASP A 159 3.35 0.36 -30.63
C ASP A 159 2.11 0.55 -29.75
N SER A 160 0.96 0.86 -30.37
CA SER A 160 -0.31 1.06 -29.66
C SER A 160 -0.84 -0.18 -28.95
N HIS A 161 -0.37 -1.38 -29.31
CA HIS A 161 -0.75 -2.63 -28.65
C HIS A 161 0.30 -3.12 -27.67
N MET A 162 1.42 -2.40 -27.52
CA MET A 162 2.55 -2.78 -26.66
C MET A 162 2.95 -4.26 -26.81
N GLY A 163 3.06 -4.75 -28.06
CA GLY A 163 3.53 -6.10 -28.38
C GLY A 163 2.43 -7.16 -28.55
N TYR A 164 1.18 -6.84 -28.18
CA TYR A 164 0.07 -7.80 -28.20
C TYR A 164 -1.05 -7.37 -29.15
N PRO A 165 -0.91 -7.54 -30.48
CA PRO A 165 -1.87 -7.03 -31.47
C PRO A 165 -3.28 -7.62 -31.37
N GLY A 166 -3.43 -8.78 -30.72
CA GLY A 166 -4.74 -9.39 -30.45
C GLY A 166 -5.48 -8.81 -29.24
N TYR A 167 -4.83 -7.95 -28.45
CA TYR A 167 -5.39 -7.36 -27.24
C TYR A 167 -5.31 -5.84 -27.27
N ARG A 168 -6.22 -5.18 -26.55
CA ARG A 168 -6.17 -3.75 -26.33
C ARG A 168 -5.27 -3.48 -25.13
N PHE A 169 -4.27 -2.63 -25.31
CA PHE A 169 -3.45 -2.14 -24.20
C PHE A 169 -4.23 -1.11 -23.38
N LEU A 170 -4.38 -1.34 -22.08
CA LEU A 170 -5.15 -0.49 -21.18
C LEU A 170 -4.28 0.55 -20.50
N GLY A 171 -3.09 0.16 -20.06
CA GLY A 171 -2.16 1.02 -19.34
C GLY A 171 -1.33 0.24 -18.33
N TYR A 172 -0.82 0.97 -17.35
CA TYR A 172 0.04 0.46 -16.28
C TYR A 172 -0.59 0.69 -14.91
N ILE A 173 -0.58 -0.35 -14.07
CA ILE A 173 -0.87 -0.27 -12.63
C ILE A 173 0.44 -0.03 -11.88
N TYR A 174 0.51 1.07 -11.11
CA TYR A 174 1.70 1.50 -10.39
C TYR A 174 1.72 0.93 -8.97
N ILE A 175 2.30 -0.26 -8.83
CA ILE A 175 2.40 -0.96 -7.53
C ILE A 175 3.44 -0.34 -6.58
N GLY A 176 4.28 0.58 -7.05
CA GLY A 176 5.23 1.35 -6.26
C GLY A 176 6.05 2.33 -7.09
N ASP A 177 6.98 3.05 -6.46
CA ASP A 177 7.91 3.98 -7.12
C ASP A 177 9.35 3.46 -7.05
N PHE A 178 9.85 3.05 -8.21
CA PHE A 178 11.06 2.23 -8.35
C PHE A 178 12.11 2.89 -9.25
N SER A 179 12.11 4.21 -9.40
CA SER A 179 12.98 4.92 -10.34
C SER A 179 14.49 4.67 -10.10
N ASN A 180 15.20 4.26 -11.15
CA ASN A 180 16.66 4.03 -11.14
C ASN A 180 17.39 5.37 -10.99
N SER A 181 18.01 5.58 -9.83
CA SER A 181 18.83 6.76 -9.54
C SER A 181 20.15 6.71 -10.32
N SER A 182 20.31 7.59 -11.31
CA SER A 182 21.63 7.98 -11.84
C SER A 182 21.67 9.49 -12.06
N SER A 183 21.99 10.22 -11.00
CA SER A 183 22.78 11.47 -10.98
C SER A 183 22.66 12.14 -9.61
N GLY A 184 23.78 12.66 -9.13
CA GLY A 184 23.94 13.18 -7.78
C GLY A 184 23.18 14.47 -7.52
N GLY A 185 22.67 14.58 -6.31
CA GLY A 185 22.08 15.76 -5.70
C GLY A 185 21.58 15.36 -4.32
N GLN A 186 22.06 16.02 -3.27
CA GLN A 186 21.55 15.83 -1.92
C GLN A 186 20.05 16.15 -1.90
N ALA A 187 19.22 15.13 -1.72
CA ALA A 187 17.79 15.24 -1.49
C ALA A 187 17.47 14.38 -0.26
N GLU A 188 16.73 14.95 0.70
CA GLU A 188 16.36 14.30 1.96
C GLU A 188 15.73 12.91 1.72
N GLU A 189 16.16 11.95 2.54
CA GLU A 189 15.74 10.55 2.45
C GLU A 189 14.22 10.38 2.49
N PRO A 190 13.63 9.54 1.62
CA PRO A 190 12.22 9.24 1.69
C PRO A 190 11.96 8.21 2.81
N THR A 191 11.28 8.67 3.86
CA THR A 191 10.97 7.91 5.08
C THR A 191 10.04 6.73 4.81
N ARG A 192 10.52 5.50 5.03
CA ARG A 192 9.69 4.30 5.22
C ARG A 192 8.57 4.61 6.22
N LYS A 193 7.30 4.50 5.79
CA LYS A 193 6.16 4.66 6.71
C LYS A 193 6.27 3.59 7.80
N MET A 194 6.45 4.02 9.04
CA MET A 194 6.68 3.12 10.16
C MET A 194 5.36 2.61 10.72
N ALA A 195 5.27 1.32 11.02
CA ALA A 195 4.14 0.77 11.76
C ALA A 195 4.02 1.50 13.10
N THR A 196 2.78 1.81 13.51
CA THR A 196 2.55 2.61 14.70
C THR A 196 3.10 1.92 15.94
N GLN A 197 3.98 2.59 16.66
CA GLN A 197 4.63 2.04 17.84
C GLN A 197 4.00 2.61 19.10
N LEU A 198 3.74 1.76 20.09
CA LEU A 198 3.33 2.21 21.41
C LEU A 198 4.56 2.44 22.28
N TRP A 199 4.69 3.64 22.84
CA TRP A 199 5.77 4.01 23.75
C TRP A 199 5.20 4.54 25.06
N LYS A 200 5.94 4.39 26.15
CA LYS A 200 5.60 4.94 27.47
C LYS A 200 6.65 5.94 27.91
N ILE A 201 6.24 7.14 28.33
CA ILE A 201 7.15 8.15 28.88
C ILE A 201 7.73 7.65 30.22
N THR A 202 9.05 7.65 30.34
CA THR A 202 9.78 7.15 31.52
C THR A 202 10.48 8.25 32.32
N SER A 203 10.59 9.48 31.80
CA SER A 203 11.13 10.60 32.57
C SER A 203 10.12 11.15 33.57
N ASP A 204 10.52 11.25 34.84
CA ASP A 204 9.69 11.75 35.95
C ASP A 204 9.19 13.20 35.72
N ASN A 205 9.98 14.01 35.01
CA ASN A 205 9.61 15.39 34.67
C ASN A 205 8.74 15.51 33.40
N GLY A 206 8.39 14.38 32.79
CA GLY A 206 7.76 14.34 31.47
C GLY A 206 8.71 14.73 30.34
N VAL A 207 8.17 14.82 29.13
CA VAL A 207 8.94 15.11 27.91
C VAL A 207 8.31 16.28 27.17
N ASN A 208 9.13 17.24 26.74
CA ASN A 208 8.69 18.36 25.92
C ASN A 208 8.10 17.86 24.58
N PHE A 209 6.90 18.33 24.27
CA PHE A 209 6.21 18.12 23.00
C PHE A 209 6.41 19.34 22.12
N ARG A 210 6.95 19.18 20.91
CA ARG A 210 7.41 20.29 20.07
C ARG A 210 6.81 20.27 18.69
N SER A 211 6.79 21.41 18.00
CA SER A 211 6.23 21.53 16.65
C SER A 211 7.03 20.78 15.58
N ASN A 212 8.33 20.52 15.81
CA ASN A 212 9.17 19.73 14.91
C ASN A 212 10.29 18.99 15.68
N ALA A 213 10.99 18.08 15.01
CA ALA A 213 12.08 17.29 15.57
C ALA A 213 13.33 18.14 15.83
N GLY A 214 13.45 18.69 17.04
CA GLY A 214 14.61 19.44 17.49
C GLY A 214 14.33 20.26 18.75
N THR A 215 15.38 20.54 19.53
CA THR A 215 15.25 21.25 20.81
C THR A 215 14.97 22.75 20.66
N SER A 216 15.23 23.33 19.49
CA SER A 216 14.99 24.75 19.18
C SER A 216 13.56 25.06 18.72
N TYR A 217 12.76 24.05 18.36
CA TYR A 217 11.40 24.25 17.89
C TYR A 217 10.43 24.58 19.04
N GLN A 218 9.34 25.29 18.73
CA GLN A 218 8.32 25.72 19.68
C GLN A 218 7.82 24.54 20.53
N SER A 219 7.77 24.76 21.85
CA SER A 219 7.10 23.83 22.76
C SER A 219 5.58 23.98 22.65
N LEU A 220 4.91 22.87 22.36
CA LEU A 220 3.45 22.70 22.35
C LEU A 220 2.93 22.22 23.72
N GLY A 221 3.83 21.84 24.64
CA GLY A 221 3.51 21.38 25.99
C GLY A 221 4.49 20.36 26.55
N VAL A 222 4.10 19.69 27.64
CA VAL A 222 4.84 18.58 28.26
C VAL A 222 3.94 17.35 28.32
N ILE A 223 4.42 16.23 27.82
CA ILE A 223 3.77 14.91 27.95
C ILE A 223 4.21 14.32 29.30
N PRO A 224 3.29 14.09 30.26
CA PRO A 224 3.65 13.65 31.61
C PRO A 224 4.26 12.23 31.67
N TYR A 225 5.00 11.95 32.74
CA TYR A 225 5.46 10.61 33.11
C TYR A 225 4.34 9.57 33.03
N GLY A 226 4.67 8.38 32.54
CA GLY A 226 3.76 7.24 32.49
C GLY A 226 2.73 7.29 31.36
N THR A 227 2.66 8.38 30.60
CA THR A 227 1.75 8.49 29.45
C THR A 227 2.15 7.52 28.35
N ASN A 228 1.18 6.77 27.82
CA ASN A 228 1.36 5.98 26.60
C ASN A 228 1.10 6.87 25.38
N ILE A 229 2.00 6.83 24.40
CA ILE A 229 1.92 7.62 23.17
C ILE A 229 2.11 6.72 21.95
N LYS A 230 1.33 6.98 20.91
CA LYS A 230 1.42 6.32 19.60
C LYS A 230 2.40 7.09 18.72
N ILE A 231 3.49 6.45 18.31
CA ILE A 231 4.52 7.02 17.44
C ILE A 231 4.28 6.53 16.02
N ILE A 232 4.04 7.47 15.10
CA ILE A 232 3.73 7.19 13.68
C ILE A 232 4.91 7.47 12.74
N GLU A 233 5.93 8.16 13.24
CA GLU A 233 7.11 8.58 12.47
C GLU A 233 8.26 8.80 13.46
N THR A 234 9.51 8.52 13.06
CA THR A 234 10.68 8.97 13.82
C THR A 234 11.64 9.76 12.95
N LYS A 235 12.42 10.63 13.59
CA LYS A 235 13.43 11.46 12.94
C LYS A 235 14.61 11.64 13.89
N THR A 236 15.83 11.50 13.38
CA THR A 236 17.04 11.82 14.14
C THR A 236 17.43 13.27 13.91
N SER A 237 17.59 14.04 14.97
CA SER A 237 17.92 15.47 14.89
C SER A 237 18.58 15.94 16.18
N GLY A 238 19.72 16.64 16.05
CA GLY A 238 20.45 17.19 17.20
C GLY A 238 20.98 16.13 18.18
N GLY A 239 21.29 14.92 17.70
CA GLY A 239 21.79 13.81 18.53
C GLY A 239 20.71 13.00 19.26
N TYR A 240 19.43 13.32 19.03
CA TYR A 240 18.30 12.65 19.65
C TYR A 240 17.42 11.94 18.63
N THR A 241 16.72 10.89 19.07
CA THR A 241 15.65 10.26 18.27
C THR A 241 14.31 10.88 18.66
N TRP A 242 13.63 11.49 17.70
CA TRP A 242 12.32 12.11 17.91
C TRP A 242 11.22 11.18 17.38
N GLY A 243 10.10 11.12 18.09
CA GLY A 243 8.89 10.42 17.67
C GLY A 243 7.75 11.40 17.45
N LYS A 244 7.07 11.29 16.31
CA LYS A 244 5.88 12.07 15.99
C LYS A 244 4.65 11.41 16.60
N THR A 245 3.88 12.18 17.34
CA THR A 245 2.69 11.70 18.04
C THR A 245 1.59 12.75 18.06
N THR A 246 0.36 12.31 18.33
CA THR A 246 -0.78 13.20 18.59
C THR A 246 -1.10 13.14 20.07
N TYR A 247 -1.04 14.30 20.74
CA TYR A 247 -1.37 14.45 22.15
C TYR A 247 -2.27 15.66 22.34
N ARG A 248 -3.41 15.49 23.02
CA ARG A 248 -4.43 16.54 23.23
C ARG A 248 -4.85 17.24 21.93
N SER A 249 -5.14 16.45 20.89
CA SER A 249 -5.54 16.91 19.56
C SER A 249 -4.49 17.75 18.80
N GLN A 250 -3.25 17.82 19.29
CA GLN A 250 -2.14 18.45 18.60
C GLN A 250 -1.17 17.37 18.13
N THR A 251 -0.67 17.51 16.90
CA THR A 251 0.40 16.66 16.36
C THR A 251 1.74 17.37 16.46
N GLY A 252 2.76 16.65 16.89
CA GLY A 252 4.09 17.20 17.14
C GLY A 252 5.09 16.09 17.46
N TRP A 253 6.22 16.46 18.03
CA TRP A 253 7.38 15.60 18.23
C TRP A 253 7.85 15.61 19.68
N CYS A 254 8.17 14.44 20.21
CA CYS A 254 8.81 14.28 21.51
C CYS A 254 10.08 13.43 21.36
N VAL A 255 11.07 13.65 22.22
CA VAL A 255 12.29 12.83 22.22
C VAL A 255 12.01 11.46 22.84
N LEU A 256 12.46 10.39 22.17
CA LEU A 256 12.21 9.01 22.56
C LEU A 256 13.26 8.44 23.52
N ASP A 257 14.41 9.11 23.68
CA ASP A 257 15.45 8.76 24.66
C ASP A 257 14.92 8.76 26.11
N TYR A 258 13.80 9.44 26.36
CA TYR A 258 13.10 9.51 27.65
C TYR A 258 11.77 8.73 27.66
N ALA A 259 11.67 7.74 26.79
CA ALA A 259 10.54 6.83 26.67
C ALA A 259 11.01 5.39 26.42
N SER A 260 10.15 4.42 26.70
CA SER A 260 10.39 3.01 26.42
C SER A 260 9.36 2.47 25.44
N LYS A 261 9.83 1.72 24.43
CA LYS A 261 8.96 1.07 23.44
C LYS A 261 8.28 -0.14 24.07
N LEU A 262 6.95 -0.15 24.04
CA LEU A 262 6.13 -1.28 24.52
C LEU A 262 5.87 -2.32 23.43
N GLY A 263 5.74 -1.88 22.17
CA GLY A 263 5.49 -2.76 21.04
C GLY A 263 5.00 -2.04 19.79
N VAL A 264 4.47 -2.81 18.84
CA VAL A 264 3.82 -2.32 17.63
C VAL A 264 2.30 -2.51 17.80
N MET A 265 1.53 -1.46 17.56
CA MET A 265 0.06 -1.54 17.65
C MET A 265 -0.45 -2.60 16.68
N GLY A 266 -1.33 -3.49 17.13
CA GLY A 266 -1.90 -4.58 16.33
C GLY A 266 -1.01 -5.83 16.17
N ASP A 267 0.27 -5.79 16.57
CA ASP A 267 1.17 -6.95 16.59
C ASP A 267 1.03 -7.68 17.93
N LEU A 268 0.13 -8.66 17.97
CA LEU A 268 -0.23 -9.35 19.21
C LEU A 268 0.65 -10.58 19.45
N ASN A 269 1.20 -11.18 18.42
CA ASN A 269 2.18 -12.27 18.56
C ASN A 269 3.61 -11.74 18.84
N GLN A 270 3.81 -10.42 18.75
CA GLN A 270 5.04 -9.69 19.03
C GLN A 270 6.21 -10.07 18.13
N ASN A 271 5.92 -10.45 16.88
CA ASN A 271 6.94 -10.83 15.90
C ASN A 271 7.51 -9.63 15.12
N GLY A 272 7.03 -8.43 15.40
CA GLY A 272 7.44 -7.18 14.76
C GLY A 272 6.61 -6.81 13.52
N LYS A 273 5.57 -7.58 13.18
CA LYS A 273 4.68 -7.36 12.04
C LYS A 273 3.23 -7.37 12.51
N VAL A 274 2.40 -6.60 11.84
CA VAL A 274 0.95 -6.63 12.03
C VAL A 274 0.36 -7.42 10.87
N GLU A 275 -0.11 -8.63 11.13
CA GLU A 275 -0.54 -9.57 10.11
C GLU A 275 -1.73 -10.43 10.56
N ILE A 276 -2.24 -11.29 9.67
CA ILE A 276 -3.47 -12.05 9.93
C ILE A 276 -3.36 -12.98 11.14
N SER A 277 -2.16 -13.43 11.50
CA SER A 277 -1.95 -14.21 12.72
C SER A 277 -2.30 -13.45 13.99
N ASP A 278 -2.14 -12.13 14.00
CA ASP A 278 -2.52 -11.28 15.14
C ASP A 278 -4.03 -11.18 15.28
N VAL A 279 -4.72 -11.05 14.15
CA VAL A 279 -6.19 -11.09 14.09
C VAL A 279 -6.72 -12.44 14.59
N ILE A 280 -6.09 -13.55 14.22
CA ILE A 280 -6.47 -14.89 14.70
C ILE A 280 -6.24 -15.01 16.21
N LEU A 281 -5.11 -14.52 16.73
CA LEU A 281 -4.84 -14.50 18.16
C LEU A 281 -5.88 -13.66 18.92
N PHE A 282 -6.24 -12.49 18.38
CA PHE A 282 -7.24 -11.61 18.97
C PHE A 282 -8.64 -12.24 18.96
N GLN A 283 -9.05 -12.86 17.84
CA GLN A 283 -10.32 -13.57 17.75
C GLN A 283 -10.39 -14.75 18.74
N ASN A 284 -9.28 -15.46 18.94
CA ASN A 284 -9.20 -16.50 19.97
C ASN A 284 -9.33 -15.93 21.39
N TYR A 285 -8.76 -14.76 21.67
CA TYR A 285 -8.97 -14.06 22.94
C TYR A 285 -10.43 -13.66 23.16
N ILE A 286 -11.08 -13.03 22.16
CA ILE A 286 -12.49 -12.63 22.21
C ILE A 286 -13.39 -13.85 22.44
N ALA A 287 -13.07 -14.98 21.79
CA ALA A 287 -13.75 -16.26 21.96
C ALA A 287 -13.41 -16.99 23.29
N LYS A 288 -12.61 -16.38 24.18
CA LYS A 288 -12.14 -16.94 25.45
C LYS A 288 -11.34 -18.23 25.31
N LYS A 289 -10.69 -18.43 24.16
CA LYS A 289 -9.81 -19.56 23.84
C LYS A 289 -8.33 -19.24 24.07
N ALA A 290 -7.99 -17.98 24.24
CA ALA A 290 -6.65 -17.50 24.57
C ALA A 290 -6.71 -16.38 25.60
N THR A 291 -5.57 -16.05 26.22
CA THR A 291 -5.43 -14.89 27.11
C THR A 291 -4.36 -13.96 26.53
N LEU A 292 -4.52 -12.65 26.75
CA LEU A 292 -3.53 -11.64 26.38
C LEU A 292 -2.84 -11.12 27.63
N THR A 293 -1.54 -10.87 27.54
CA THR A 293 -0.78 -10.14 28.57
C THR A 293 -1.22 -8.68 28.64
N ALA A 294 -0.86 -7.97 29.71
CA ALA A 294 -1.17 -6.55 29.86
C ALA A 294 -0.62 -5.70 28.69
N THR A 295 0.59 -6.00 28.20
CA THR A 295 1.16 -5.32 27.03
C THR A 295 0.38 -5.65 25.77
N GLN A 296 0.05 -6.92 25.52
CA GLN A 296 -0.74 -7.30 24.34
C GLN A 296 -2.14 -6.67 24.36
N MET A 297 -2.77 -6.51 25.52
CA MET A 297 -4.04 -5.76 25.63
C MET A 297 -3.88 -4.30 25.20
N LEU A 298 -2.79 -3.64 25.57
CA LEU A 298 -2.50 -2.28 25.11
C LEU A 298 -2.22 -2.20 23.61
N LEU A 299 -1.56 -3.21 23.03
CA LEU A 299 -1.31 -3.27 21.59
C LEU A 299 -2.57 -3.65 20.79
N ALA A 300 -3.50 -4.37 21.42
CA ALA A 300 -4.78 -4.79 20.85
C ALA A 300 -5.80 -3.65 20.82
N ASP A 301 -5.79 -2.73 21.79
CA ASP A 301 -6.64 -1.53 21.82
C ASP A 301 -6.15 -0.47 20.82
N VAL A 302 -6.32 -0.76 19.53
CA VAL A 302 -5.93 0.14 18.45
C VAL A 302 -6.88 1.32 18.32
N THR A 303 -8.13 1.22 18.80
CA THR A 303 -9.06 2.34 18.84
C THR A 303 -8.77 3.33 19.96
N GLY A 304 -8.10 2.88 21.03
CA GLY A 304 -7.79 3.69 22.21
C GLY A 304 -9.01 3.95 23.10
N ASP A 305 -10.05 3.10 23.00
CA ASP A 305 -11.30 3.24 23.77
C ASP A 305 -11.28 2.47 25.10
N GLY A 306 -10.21 1.73 25.37
CA GLY A 306 -10.01 0.94 26.58
C GLY A 306 -10.63 -0.46 26.53
N ASN A 307 -11.28 -0.85 25.43
CA ASN A 307 -11.92 -2.15 25.27
C ASN A 307 -11.27 -2.93 24.14
N CYS A 308 -10.65 -4.09 24.44
CA CYS A 308 -10.14 -4.97 23.40
C CYS A 308 -11.30 -5.76 22.75
N ALA A 309 -11.88 -5.24 21.68
CA ALA A 309 -13.12 -5.76 21.09
C ALA A 309 -13.00 -6.06 19.58
N THR A 310 -14.10 -6.51 18.97
CA THR A 310 -14.17 -6.79 17.54
C THR A 310 -13.95 -5.55 16.68
N THR A 311 -14.22 -4.35 17.21
CA THR A 311 -13.92 -3.06 16.58
C THR A 311 -12.42 -2.89 16.32
N ASP A 312 -11.57 -3.27 17.28
CA ASP A 312 -10.12 -3.24 17.11
C ASP A 312 -9.65 -4.28 16.12
N THR A 313 -10.27 -5.46 16.10
CA THR A 313 -9.99 -6.50 15.11
C THR A 313 -10.26 -5.98 13.70
N VAL A 314 -11.35 -5.24 13.49
CA VAL A 314 -11.67 -4.61 12.20
C VAL A 314 -10.63 -3.54 11.84
N MET A 315 -10.14 -2.75 12.80
CA MET A 315 -9.10 -1.76 12.54
C MET A 315 -7.76 -2.41 12.18
N ILE A 316 -7.36 -3.48 12.87
CA ILE A 316 -6.16 -4.26 12.53
C ILE A 316 -6.31 -4.90 11.13
N GLN A 317 -7.46 -5.49 10.82
CA GLN A 317 -7.75 -6.03 9.48
C GLN A 317 -7.71 -4.94 8.40
N LYS A 318 -8.26 -3.75 8.68
CA LYS A 318 -8.19 -2.60 7.77
C LYS A 318 -6.75 -2.13 7.57
N TYR A 319 -5.93 -2.11 8.61
CA TYR A 319 -4.51 -1.79 8.50
C TYR A 319 -3.74 -2.85 7.68
N ILE A 320 -3.98 -4.14 7.93
CA ILE A 320 -3.40 -5.24 7.15
C ILE A 320 -3.80 -5.15 5.67
N GLY A 321 -5.06 -4.80 5.41
CA GLY A 321 -5.59 -4.59 4.06
C GLY A 321 -5.31 -3.21 3.48
N GLY A 322 -4.43 -2.40 4.09
CA GLY A 322 -4.00 -1.11 3.54
C GLY A 322 -4.99 0.04 3.64
N TYR A 323 -6.20 -0.16 4.18
CA TYR A 323 -7.23 0.88 4.36
C TYR A 323 -6.88 1.90 5.46
N LEU A 324 -5.89 1.62 6.30
CA LEU A 324 -5.39 2.52 7.34
C LEU A 324 -3.88 2.67 7.23
N ALA A 325 -3.42 3.92 7.26
CA ALA A 325 -1.99 4.24 7.23
C ALA A 325 -1.27 3.95 8.57
N ASN A 326 -2.01 3.97 9.67
CA ASN A 326 -1.55 3.86 11.05
C ASN A 326 -2.68 3.26 11.91
N LEU A 327 -2.31 2.67 13.04
CA LEU A 327 -3.21 2.17 14.09
C LEU A 327 -3.20 3.09 15.33
#